data_AF-A0A6L4Z1T6-F1
#
_entry.id   AF-A0A6L4Z1T6-F1
#
_cell.length_a   1.000
_cell.length_b   1.000
_cell.length_c   1.000
_cell.angle_alpha   90.00
_cell.angle_beta   90.00
_cell.angle_gamma   90.00
#
_symmetry.space_group_name_H-M   'P 1'
#
loop_
_entity.id
_entity.type
_entity.pdbx_description
1 polymer ?
#
loop_
_entity_poly.entity_id
_entity_poly.type
_entity_poly.pdbx_seq_one_letter_code
_entity_poly.pdbx_strand_id
1 'polypeptide(L)'
;RIHPATRTFQALRIAVNQELTNLDKFIAQAIDLLAPMGRLAVISFHSLEDRIIKNAYRFATGACQCPPRLPLCFCGAKEKVTILTKKPLIANEIETKTNPRSRSAKLRVCEKTQ
;
A
#
# COMPACT_ATOMS: atom_id res chain seq x y z
N ARG A 1 13.20 14.76 19.59
CA ARG A 1 11.94 15.53 19.49
C ARG A 1 11.71 15.82 18.00
N ILE A 2 10.55 15.51 17.44
CA ILE A 2 10.25 15.82 16.03
C ILE A 2 10.00 17.33 15.96
N HIS A 3 10.63 18.02 15.00
CA HIS A 3 10.42 19.45 14.79
C HIS A 3 8.93 19.71 14.48
N PRO A 4 8.28 20.73 15.06
CA PRO A 4 6.84 20.96 14.87
C PRO A 4 6.45 21.08 13.39
N ALA A 5 7.34 21.68 12.58
CA ALA A 5 7.11 21.83 11.15
C ALA A 5 7.18 20.52 10.33
N THR A 6 7.78 19.44 10.85
CA THR A 6 7.98 18.20 10.06
C THR A 6 6.66 17.62 9.54
N ARG A 7 5.59 17.66 10.34
CA ARG A 7 4.26 17.19 9.90
C ARG A 7 3.63 18.13 8.87
N THR A 8 3.81 19.43 9.02
CA THR A 8 3.31 20.44 8.08
C THR A 8 3.99 20.31 6.72
N PHE A 9 5.33 20.21 6.69
CA PHE A 9 6.08 20.00 5.46
C PHE A 9 5.76 18.65 4.81
N GLN A 10 5.53 17.60 5.60
CA GLN A 10 5.05 16.31 5.08
C GLN A 10 3.67 16.45 4.41
N ALA A 11 2.74 17.16 5.04
CA ALA A 11 1.40 17.39 4.49
C ALA A 11 1.46 18.20 3.18
N LEU A 12 2.27 19.26 3.15
CA LEU A 12 2.49 20.07 1.94
C LEU A 12 3.09 19.23 0.81
N ARG A 13 4.13 18.43 1.11
CA ARG A 13 4.75 17.54 0.12
C ARG A 13 3.73 16.56 -0.49
N ILE A 14 2.92 15.92 0.36
CA ILE A 14 1.87 14.99 -0.06
C ILE A 14 0.85 15.70 -0.96
N ALA A 15 0.40 16.90 -0.57
CA ALA A 15 -0.63 17.64 -1.29
C ALA A 15 -0.13 18.18 -2.63
N VAL A 16 1.07 18.77 -2.66
CA VAL A 16 1.68 19.36 -3.86
C VAL A 16 1.99 18.30 -4.92
N ASN A 17 2.55 17.16 -4.51
CA ASN A 17 2.91 16.08 -5.43
C ASN A 17 1.77 15.08 -5.69
N GLN A 18 0.59 15.28 -5.08
CA GLN A 18 -0.55 14.36 -5.13
C GLN A 18 -0.15 12.89 -4.83
N GLU A 19 0.79 12.70 -3.90
CA GLU A 19 1.50 11.41 -3.71
C GLU A 19 0.55 10.25 -3.44
N LEU A 20 -0.49 10.48 -2.63
CA LEU A 20 -1.46 9.44 -2.24
C LEU A 20 -2.36 9.03 -3.41
N THR A 21 -2.83 9.99 -4.21
CA THR A 21 -3.67 9.72 -5.38
C THR A 21 -2.89 8.98 -6.46
N ASN A 22 -1.63 9.37 -6.66
CA ASN A 22 -0.74 8.71 -7.60
C ASN A 22 -0.40 7.28 -7.16
N LEU A 23 -0.18 7.06 -5.86
CA LEU A 23 0.09 5.73 -5.31
C LEU A 23 -1.08 4.77 -5.55
N ASP A 24 -2.31 5.19 -5.29
CA ASP A 24 -3.49 4.34 -5.47
C ASP A 24 -3.67 3.92 -6.94
N LYS A 25 -3.58 4.88 -7.86
CA LYS A 25 -3.60 4.62 -9.31
C LYS A 25 -2.45 3.73 -9.76
N PHE A 26 -1.25 3.99 -9.26
CA PHE A 26 -0.05 3.20 -9.57
C PHE A 26 -0.22 1.75 -9.17
N ILE A 27 -0.74 1.45 -7.97
CA ILE A 27 -0.91 0.06 -7.51
C ILE A 27 -1.93 -0.68 -8.38
N ALA A 28 -3.05 -0.03 -8.70
CA ALA A 28 -4.06 -0.63 -9.58
C ALA A 28 -3.47 -0.98 -10.95
N GLN A 29 -2.74 -0.05 -11.56
CA GLN A 29 -2.09 -0.27 -12.86
C GLN A 29 -0.95 -1.30 -12.78
N ALA A 30 -0.14 -1.27 -11.73
CA ALA A 30 0.96 -2.21 -11.54
C ALA A 30 0.45 -3.66 -11.40
N ILE A 31 -0.67 -3.87 -10.70
CA ILE A 31 -1.34 -5.17 -10.62
C ILE A 31 -1.82 -5.63 -12.00
N ASP A 32 -2.38 -4.72 -12.79
CA ASP A 32 -2.86 -5.05 -14.13
C ASP A 32 -1.73 -5.41 -15.09
N LEU A 33 -0.59 -4.71 -15.00
CA LEU A 33 0.60 -4.92 -15.84
C LEU A 33 1.42 -6.17 -15.47
N LEU A 34 1.23 -6.73 -14.28
CA LEU A 34 1.97 -7.91 -13.86
C LEU A 34 1.66 -9.12 -14.75
N ALA A 35 2.68 -9.90 -15.05
CA ALA A 35 2.50 -11.21 -15.66
C ALA A 35 1.82 -12.17 -14.67
N PRO A 36 1.20 -13.27 -15.13
CA PRO A 36 0.75 -14.35 -14.24
C PRO A 36 1.90 -14.79 -13.32
N MET A 37 1.61 -15.01 -12.04
CA MET A 37 2.61 -15.30 -10.99
C MET A 37 3.63 -14.18 -10.71
N GLY A 38 3.48 -13.01 -11.36
CA GLY A 38 4.30 -11.83 -11.07
C GLY A 38 4.04 -11.29 -9.67
N ARG A 39 5.07 -10.71 -9.05
CA ARG A 39 4.99 -10.17 -7.68
C ARG A 39 5.12 -8.66 -7.66
N LEU A 40 4.26 -7.99 -6.90
CA LEU A 40 4.38 -6.58 -6.56
C LEU A 40 4.85 -6.43 -5.12
N ALA A 41 6.04 -5.88 -4.94
CA ALA A 41 6.59 -5.53 -3.64
C ALA A 41 6.63 -4.01 -3.48
N VAL A 42 5.97 -3.48 -2.44
CA VAL A 42 5.93 -2.03 -2.16
C VAL A 42 6.44 -1.77 -0.75
N ILE A 43 7.39 -0.85 -0.63
CA ILE A 43 7.89 -0.34 0.64
C ILE A 43 7.24 1.01 0.90
N SER A 44 6.59 1.14 2.06
CA SER A 44 6.00 2.39 2.54
C SER A 44 6.73 2.89 3.77
N PHE A 45 6.81 4.21 3.96
CA PHE A 45 7.53 4.81 5.08
C PHE A 45 6.59 5.45 6.10
N HIS A 46 5.33 5.64 5.75
CA HIS A 46 4.34 6.17 6.69
C HIS A 46 2.98 5.46 6.61
N SER A 47 2.20 5.65 7.67
CA SER A 47 0.94 4.92 7.89
C SER A 47 -0.14 5.17 6.84
N LEU A 48 -0.16 6.36 6.23
CA LEU A 48 -1.11 6.67 5.15
C LEU A 48 -0.84 5.83 3.89
N GLU A 49 0.41 5.76 3.44
CA GLU A 49 0.82 4.90 2.30
C GLU A 49 0.51 3.43 2.58
N ASP A 50 0.95 2.92 3.74
CA ASP A 50 0.71 1.52 4.16
C ASP A 50 -0.78 1.17 4.16
N ARG A 51 -1.65 2.11 4.56
CA ARG A 51 -3.10 1.93 4.53
C ARG A 51 -3.64 1.85 3.11
N ILE A 52 -3.20 2.72 2.21
CA ILE A 52 -3.60 2.71 0.80
C ILE A 52 -3.19 1.38 0.17
N ILE A 53 -1.93 0.97 0.32
CA ILE A 53 -1.42 -0.30 -0.23
C ILE A 53 -2.22 -1.49 0.31
N LYS A 54 -2.46 -1.54 1.63
CA LYS A 54 -3.24 -2.60 2.26
C LYS A 54 -4.66 -2.67 1.68
N ASN A 55 -5.32 -1.54 1.51
CA ASN A 55 -6.69 -1.48 1.00
C ASN A 55 -6.76 -1.85 -0.48
N ALA A 56 -5.80 -1.36 -1.29
CA ALA A 56 -5.70 -1.69 -2.70
C ALA A 56 -5.46 -3.20 -2.91
N TYR A 57 -4.53 -3.80 -2.16
CA TYR A 57 -4.28 -5.24 -2.23
C TYR A 57 -5.52 -6.04 -1.81
N ARG A 58 -6.21 -5.62 -0.74
CA ARG A 58 -7.44 -6.28 -0.29
C ARG A 58 -8.57 -6.16 -1.31
N PHE A 59 -8.70 -5.02 -1.98
CA PHE A 59 -9.66 -4.86 -3.08
C PHE A 59 -9.34 -5.79 -4.24
N ALA A 60 -8.04 -5.91 -4.57
CA ALA A 60 -7.55 -6.77 -5.65
C ALA A 60 -7.61 -8.27 -5.33
N THR A 61 -7.88 -8.70 -4.08
CA THR A 61 -8.24 -10.08 -3.77
C THR A 61 -9.74 -10.37 -4.02
N GLY A 62 -10.48 -9.44 -4.63
CA GLY A 62 -11.93 -9.58 -4.82
C GLY A 62 -12.77 -9.24 -3.58
N ALA A 63 -12.16 -8.73 -2.50
CA ALA A 63 -12.93 -8.38 -1.31
C ALA A 63 -13.77 -7.12 -1.57
N CYS A 64 -15.09 -7.29 -1.56
CA CYS A 64 -16.04 -6.20 -1.68
C CYS A 64 -15.83 -5.16 -0.57
N GLN A 65 -15.74 -3.89 -0.96
CA GLN A 65 -15.68 -2.76 -0.02
C GLN A 65 -17.01 -2.00 0.07
N CYS A 66 -18.09 -2.49 -0.57
CA CYS A 66 -19.40 -1.87 -0.44
C CYS A 66 -19.94 -2.01 1.00
N PRO A 67 -20.68 -1.01 1.49
CA PRO A 67 -21.45 -1.15 2.73
C PRO A 67 -22.36 -2.38 2.71
N PRO A 68 -22.46 -3.14 3.80
CA PRO A 68 -23.18 -4.42 3.84
C PRO A 68 -24.70 -4.30 3.64
N ARG A 69 -25.26 -3.08 3.69
CA ARG A 69 -26.69 -2.81 3.48
C ARG A 69 -27.05 -2.51 2.02
N LEU A 70 -26.08 -2.47 1.11
CA LEU A 70 -26.36 -2.24 -0.30
C LEU A 70 -26.84 -3.53 -0.98
N PRO A 71 -27.96 -3.49 -1.71
CA PRO A 71 -28.51 -4.67 -2.37
C PRO A 71 -27.69 -5.14 -3.59
N LEU A 72 -26.78 -4.29 -4.10
CA LEU A 72 -25.94 -4.56 -5.27
C LEU A 72 -24.51 -4.05 -5.03
N CYS A 73 -23.47 -4.81 -5.38
CA CYS A 73 -22.09 -4.28 -5.41
C CYS A 73 -21.89 -3.48 -6.71
N PHE A 74 -21.47 -2.23 -6.54
CA PHE A 74 -20.94 -1.37 -7.62
C PHE A 74 -19.42 -1.24 -7.54
N CYS A 75 -18.80 -1.95 -6.61
CA CYS A 75 -17.38 -1.94 -6.35
C CYS A 75 -16.54 -2.54 -7.47
N GLY A 76 -17.06 -3.49 -8.23
CA GLY A 76 -16.33 -4.13 -9.34
C GLY A 76 -15.06 -4.89 -8.90
N ALA A 77 -14.97 -5.27 -7.62
CA ALA A 77 -13.83 -6.00 -7.09
C ALA A 77 -13.69 -7.35 -7.82
N LYS A 78 -12.50 -7.62 -8.36
CA LYS A 78 -12.15 -8.88 -9.02
C LYS A 78 -10.95 -9.47 -8.31
N GLU A 79 -10.93 -10.79 -8.21
CA GLU A 79 -9.79 -11.52 -7.67
C GLU A 79 -8.67 -11.56 -8.73
N LYS A 80 -7.69 -10.67 -8.54
CA LYS A 80 -6.51 -10.53 -9.42
C LYS A 80 -5.22 -10.98 -8.73
N VAL A 81 -5.16 -10.85 -7.41
CA VAL A 81 -3.93 -11.09 -6.64
C VAL A 81 -4.17 -11.92 -5.39
N THR A 82 -3.13 -12.63 -4.97
CA THR A 82 -2.99 -13.27 -3.66
C THR A 82 -2.04 -12.46 -2.79
N ILE A 83 -2.42 -12.18 -1.54
CA ILE A 83 -1.56 -11.46 -0.59
C ILE A 83 -0.58 -12.44 0.05
N LEU A 84 0.71 -12.26 -0.20
CA LEU A 84 1.77 -13.06 0.42
C LEU A 84 2.07 -12.60 1.85
N THR A 85 2.07 -11.28 2.09
CA THR A 85 2.38 -10.70 3.41
C THR A 85 1.13 -10.14 4.10
N LYS A 86 0.49 -10.93 4.96
CA LYS A 86 -0.68 -10.47 5.75
C LYS A 86 -0.32 -9.33 6.70
N LYS A 87 0.79 -9.48 7.41
CA LYS A 87 1.43 -8.42 8.21
C LYS A 87 2.56 -7.79 7.39
N PRO A 88 2.77 -6.46 7.47
CA PRO A 88 3.89 -5.83 6.77
C PRO A 88 5.21 -6.37 7.34
N LEU A 89 6.18 -6.63 6.47
CA LEU A 89 7.55 -6.93 6.88
C LEU A 89 8.22 -5.62 7.32
N ILE A 90 8.83 -5.64 8.49
CA ILE A 90 9.48 -4.47 9.10
C ILE A 90 10.99 -4.69 9.17
N ALA A 91 11.75 -3.61 9.17
CA ALA A 91 13.20 -3.66 9.34
C ALA A 91 13.57 -4.28 10.70
N ASN A 92 14.63 -5.09 10.72
CA ASN A 92 15.15 -5.68 11.94
C ASN A 92 15.94 -4.64 12.76
N GLU A 93 16.25 -4.95 14.02
CA GLU A 93 16.98 -4.03 14.91
C GLU A 93 18.37 -3.68 14.40
N ILE A 94 19.07 -4.65 13.80
CA ILE A 94 20.39 -4.44 13.19
C ILE A 94 20.28 -3.44 12.03
N GLU A 95 19.32 -3.66 11.13
CA GLU A 95 19.10 -2.77 9.98
C GLU A 95 18.71 -1.36 10.43
N THR A 96 17.88 -1.25 11.47
CA THR A 96 17.46 0.04 12.02
C THR A 96 18.63 0.82 12.63
N LYS A 97 19.62 0.14 13.21
CA LYS A 97 20.85 0.76 13.75
C LYS A 97 21.77 1.23 12.62
N THR A 98 21.95 0.43 11.57
CA THR A 98 22.81 0.77 10.43
C THR A 98 22.17 1.80 9.50
N ASN A 99 20.85 1.74 9.32
CA ASN A 99 20.07 2.66 8.50
C ASN A 99 18.84 3.18 9.27
N PRO A 100 18.96 4.34 9.94
CA PRO A 100 17.86 4.94 10.70
C PRO A 100 16.61 5.23 9.86
N ARG A 101 16.72 5.38 8.53
CA ARG A 101 15.56 5.59 7.64
C ARG A 101 14.71 4.33 7.46
N SER A 102 15.29 3.14 7.62
CA SER A 102 14.56 1.87 7.56
C SER A 102 13.60 1.68 8.74
N ARG A 103 13.76 2.43 9.83
CA ARG A 103 12.94 2.29 11.06
C ARG A 103 11.44 2.30 10.81
N SER A 104 10.98 3.09 9.84
CA SER A 104 9.56 3.25 9.51
C SER A 104 9.14 2.52 8.23
N ALA A 105 10.07 1.79 7.61
CA ALA A 105 9.81 1.03 6.40
C ALA A 105 8.89 -0.16 6.71
N LYS A 106 7.88 -0.32 5.86
CA LYS A 106 6.92 -1.43 5.88
C LYS A 106 6.79 -1.98 4.48
N LEU A 107 7.21 -3.22 4.29
CA LEU A 107 7.14 -3.93 3.03
C LEU A 107 5.86 -4.77 2.95
N ARG A 108 5.14 -4.66 1.84
CA ARG A 108 4.00 -5.53 1.49
C ARG A 108 4.19 -6.14 0.11
N VAL A 109 3.86 -7.42 0.00
CA VAL A 109 3.97 -8.19 -1.24
C VAL A 109 2.65 -8.87 -1.58
N CYS A 110 2.23 -8.73 -2.84
CA CYS A 110 1.18 -9.54 -3.45
C CYS A 110 1.70 -10.22 -4.72
N GLU A 111 1.06 -11.32 -5.10
CA GLU A 111 1.35 -12.10 -6.30
C GLU A 111 0.11 -12.14 -7.19
N LYS A 112 0.26 -11.92 -8.50
CA LYS A 112 -0.85 -12.02 -9.45
C LYS A 112 -1.19 -13.49 -9.67
N THR A 113 -2.45 -13.84 -9.44
CA THR A 113 -2.89 -15.24 -9.45
C THR A 113 -2.97 -15.79 -10.87
N GLN A 114 -3.46 -14.98 -11.82
CA GLN A 114 -3.57 -15.26 -13.25
C GLN A 114 -3.42 -13.96 -14.04
#